data_AF-A0A447TVH8-F1
#
_entry.id   AF-A0A447TVH8-F1
#
_cell.length_a   1.000
_cell.length_b   1.000
_cell.length_c   1.000
_cell.angle_alpha   90.00
_cell.angle_beta   90.00
_cell.angle_gamma   90.00
#
_symmetry.space_group_name_H-M   'P 1'
#
loop_
_entity.id
_entity.type
_entity.pdbx_description
1 polymer ?
#
loop_
_entity_poly.entity_id
_entity_poly.type
_entity_poly.pdbx_seq_one_letter_code
_entity_poly.pdbx_strand_id
1 'polypeptide(L)' 'MLEELLALGVTGAEYDAWLIRIGEGDQFSSGFVDINPNSKIPALRDNSHNPPIRVFESGAILVYLADKFGHFLPAGSG' A
#
# COMPACT_ATOMS: atom_id res chain seq x y z
N MET A 1 -7.95 -0.70 -5.30
CA MET A 1 -6.85 -0.20 -6.15
C MET A 1 -5.91 -1.28 -6.67
N LEU A 2 -5.16 -2.04 -5.86
CA LEU A 2 -4.28 -3.09 -6.42
C LEU A 2 -5.06 -4.14 -7.24
N GLU A 3 -6.20 -4.62 -6.73
CA GLU A 3 -7.11 -5.51 -7.48
C GLU A 3 -7.64 -4.86 -8.78
N GLU A 4 -7.93 -3.56 -8.75
CA GLU A 4 -8.41 -2.81 -9.92
C GLU A 4 -7.31 -2.65 -10.97
N LEU A 5 -6.06 -2.42 -10.55
CA LEU A 5 -4.88 -2.40 -11.43
C LEU A 5 -4.67 -3.76 -12.11
N LEU A 6 -4.74 -4.84 -11.33
CA LEU A 6 -4.63 -6.21 -11.86
C LEU A 6 -5.75 -6.51 -12.86
N ALA A 7 -6.98 -6.08 -12.59
CA ALA A 7 -8.12 -6.23 -13.50
C ALA A 7 -7.93 -5.43 -14.82
N LEU A 8 -7.18 -4.33 -14.78
CA LEU A 8 -6.77 -3.56 -15.98
C LEU A 8 -5.58 -4.19 -16.73
N GLY A 9 -5.01 -5.28 -16.24
CA GLY A 9 -3.85 -5.95 -16.84
C GLY A 9 -2.51 -5.32 -16.48
N VAL A 10 -2.46 -4.48 -15.44
CA VAL A 10 -1.20 -3.89 -14.96
C VAL A 10 -0.35 -4.96 -14.27
N THR A 11 0.78 -5.28 -14.88
CA THR A 11 1.80 -6.16 -14.28
C THR A 11 2.59 -5.43 -13.21
N GLY A 12 2.96 -6.11 -12.12
CA GLY A 12 3.69 -5.51 -11.00
C GLY A 12 2.79 -4.96 -9.88
N ALA A 13 1.47 -5.04 -10.06
CA ALA A 13 0.46 -4.71 -9.04
C ALA A 13 0.06 -5.92 -8.17
N GLU A 14 0.75 -7.06 -8.33
CA GLU A 14 0.57 -8.23 -7.47
C GLU A 14 0.97 -7.89 -6.03
N TYR A 15 0.26 -8.45 -5.06
CA TYR A 15 0.46 -8.13 -3.65
C TYR A 15 0.19 -9.33 -2.75
N ASP A 16 0.92 -9.38 -1.64
CA ASP A 16 0.63 -10.29 -0.54
C ASP A 16 -0.26 -9.59 0.49
N ALA A 17 -1.47 -10.11 0.70
CA ALA A 17 -2.37 -9.62 1.73
C ALA A 17 -1.97 -10.20 3.09
N TRP A 18 -1.33 -9.39 3.93
CA TRP A 18 -1.05 -9.79 5.32
C TRP A 18 -2.22 -9.42 6.22
N LEU A 19 -2.90 -10.43 6.78
CA LEU A 19 -4.03 -10.22 7.69
C LEU A 19 -3.53 -9.72 9.06
N ILE A 20 -4.11 -8.61 9.54
CA ILE A 20 -3.87 -8.06 10.87
C ILE A 20 -5.15 -8.25 11.71
N ARG A 21 -5.09 -9.11 12.72
CA ARG A 21 -6.24 -9.40 13.60
C ARG A 21 -6.33 -8.33 14.68
N ILE A 22 -7.12 -7.29 14.42
CA ILE A 22 -7.28 -6.16 15.35
C ILE A 22 -7.73 -6.61 16.75
N GLY A 23 -8.62 -7.60 16.82
CA GLY A 23 -9.12 -8.15 18.08
C GLY A 23 -8.06 -8.91 18.89
N GLU A 24 -6.97 -9.34 18.26
CA GLU A 24 -5.83 -10.02 18.90
C GLU A 24 -4.65 -9.07 19.15
N GLY A 25 -4.74 -7.82 18.68
CA GLY A 25 -3.72 -6.80 18.91
C GLY A 25 -2.53 -6.84 17.93
N ASP A 26 -2.63 -7.57 16.83
CA ASP A 26 -1.55 -7.72 15.82
C ASP A 26 -1.01 -6.38 15.29
N GLN A 27 -1.84 -5.34 15.25
CA GLN A 27 -1.47 -3.99 14.84
C GLN A 27 -0.44 -3.33 15.77
N PHE A 28 -0.26 -3.87 16.98
CA PHE A 28 0.75 -3.41 17.94
C PHE A 28 2.02 -4.27 17.94
N SER A 29 2.07 -5.33 17.12
CA SER A 29 3.28 -6.14 16.96
C SER A 29 4.42 -5.29 16.40
N SER A 30 5.66 -5.58 16.80
CA SER A 30 6.83 -4.85 16.32
C SER A 30 6.92 -4.87 14.79
N GLY A 31 6.61 -6.00 14.16
CA GLY A 31 6.60 -6.13 12.69
C GLY A 31 5.62 -5.18 12.00
N PHE A 32 4.42 -4.96 12.55
CA PHE A 32 3.47 -4.00 11.96
C PHE A 32 3.82 -2.56 12.30
N VAL A 33 4.28 -2.28 13.53
CA VAL A 33 4.69 -0.94 13.98
C VAL A 33 5.89 -0.42 13.18
N ASP A 34 6.82 -1.30 12.79
CA ASP A 34 7.95 -0.98 11.91
C ASP A 34 7.48 -0.52 10.51
N ILE A 35 6.27 -0.91 10.09
CA ILE A 35 5.64 -0.45 8.85
C ILE A 35 4.84 0.84 9.08
N ASN A 36 3.97 0.86 10.10
CA ASN A 36 3.16 2.01 10.46
C ASN A 36 3.21 2.27 11.99
N PRO A 37 3.93 3.31 12.45
CA PRO A 37 4.05 3.61 13.87
C PRO A 37 2.71 4.04 14.51
N ASN A 38 1.71 4.43 13.71
CA ASN A 38 0.36 4.75 14.18
C ASN A 38 -0.45 3.49 14.54
N SER A 39 0.04 2.28 14.23
CA SER A 39 -0.62 1.01 14.53
C SER A 39 -2.04 0.90 13.93
N LYS A 40 -2.27 1.49 12.75
CA LYS A 40 -3.56 1.46 12.04
C LYS A 40 -3.43 0.81 10.67
N ILE A 41 -4.42 0.00 10.30
CA ILE A 41 -4.60 -0.45 8.93
C ILE A 41 -5.38 0.59 8.11
N PRO A 42 -5.21 0.63 6.78
CA PRO A 42 -4.24 -0.12 5.99
C PRO A 42 -2.82 0.47 6.08
N ALA A 43 -1.82 -0.37 5.78
CA ALA A 43 -0.43 0.01 5.57
C ALA A 43 0.15 -0.81 4.39
N LEU A 44 1.04 -0.21 3.62
CA LEU A 44 1.67 -0.78 2.44
C LEU A 44 3.19 -0.82 2.63
N ARG A 45 3.82 -1.94 2.33
CA ARG A 45 5.27 -2.06 2.19
C ARG A 45 5.60 -2.47 0.77
N ASP A 46 6.15 -1.54 0.00
CA ASP A 46 6.58 -1.79 -1.36
C ASP A 46 8.01 -2.33 -1.40
N ASN A 47 8.12 -3.60 -1.77
CA ASN A 47 9.39 -4.32 -1.87
C ASN A 47 10.04 -4.23 -3.27
N SER A 48 9.46 -3.49 -4.24
CA SER A 48 10.13 -3.25 -5.53
C SER A 48 11.31 -2.27 -5.45
N HIS A 49 11.54 -1.66 -4.28
CA HIS A 49 12.63 -0.72 -4.01
C HIS A 49 13.63 -1.31 -3.00
N ASN A 50 14.87 -0.83 -3.06
CA ASN A 50 15.90 -1.13 -2.07
C ASN A 50 16.52 0.19 -1.53
N PRO A 51 16.25 0.58 -0.27
CA PRO A 51 15.41 -0.13 0.71
C PRO A 51 13.90 -0.06 0.38
N PRO A 52 13.07 -0.96 0.92
CA PRO A 52 11.62 -0.96 0.72
C PRO A 52 10.96 0.34 1.17
N ILE A 53 9.94 0.78 0.44
CA ILE A 53 9.16 1.97 0.79
C ILE A 53 7.98 1.55 1.67
N ARG A 54 7.72 2.33 2.72
CA ARG A 54 6.55 2.15 3.60
C ARG A 54 5.59 3.30 3.39
N VAL A 55 4.33 3.00 3.13
CA VAL A 55 3.27 3.98 2.96
C VAL A 55 2.13 3.63 3.90
N PHE A 56 1.70 4.58 4.70
CA PHE A 56 0.56 4.46 5.61
C PHE A 56 -0.37 5.66 5.36
N GLU A 57 -1.56 5.64 5.98
CA GLU A 57 -2.73 6.45 5.60
C GLU A 57 -3.32 6.04 4.25
N SER A 58 -4.61 5.70 4.25
CA SER A 58 -5.29 5.16 3.06
C SER A 58 -5.24 6.10 1.86
N GLY A 59 -5.43 7.42 2.08
CA GLY A 59 -5.33 8.42 1.02
C GLY A 59 -3.94 8.49 0.40
N ALA A 60 -2.88 8.42 1.21
CA ALA A 60 -1.50 8.43 0.72
C ALA A 60 -1.17 7.14 -0.05
N ILE A 61 -1.67 5.99 0.38
CA ILE A 61 -1.55 4.72 -0.35
C ILE A 61 -2.19 4.82 -1.73
N LEU A 62 -3.41 5.38 -1.83
CA LEU A 62 -4.10 5.55 -3.11
C LEU A 62 -3.33 6.46 -4.05
N VAL A 63 -2.86 7.62 -3.57
CA VAL A 63 -2.05 8.55 -4.38
C VAL A 63 -0.74 7.90 -4.83
N TYR A 64 -0.06 7.20 -3.92
CA TYR A 64 1.19 6.50 -4.21
C TYR A 64 1.02 5.42 -5.30
N LEU A 65 0.00 4.58 -5.19
CA LEU A 65 -0.28 3.54 -6.18
C LEU A 65 -0.69 4.15 -7.53
N ALA A 66 -1.50 5.20 -7.50
CA ALA A 66 -1.91 5.90 -8.70
C ALA A 66 -0.72 6.51 -9.46
N ASP A 67 0.21 7.15 -8.74
CA ASP A 67 1.45 7.72 -9.31
C ASP A 67 2.40 6.61 -9.79
N LYS A 68 2.67 5.59 -8.95
CA LYS A 68 3.56 4.46 -9.28
C LYS A 68 3.17 3.76 -10.58
N PHE A 69 1.87 3.54 -10.79
CA PHE A 69 1.37 2.81 -11.97
C PHE A 69 0.86 3.72 -13.08
N GLY A 70 0.76 5.04 -12.87
CA GLY A 70 0.25 5.98 -13.87
C GLY A 70 -1.25 5.81 -14.17
N HIS A 71 -2.05 5.41 -13.17
CA HIS A 71 -3.49 5.18 -13.29
C HIS A 71 -4.28 6.02 -12.28
N PHE A 72 -5.56 6.29 -12.56
CA PHE A 72 -6.54 6.90 -11.64
C PHE A 72 -6.31 8.34 -11.17
N LEU A 73 -5.13 8.92 -11.41
CA LEU A 73 -4.93 10.37 -11.34
C LEU A 73 -5.16 11.01 -12.72
N PRO A 74 -5.70 12.23 -12.80
CA PRO A 74 -5.75 12.96 -14.05
C PRO A 74 -4.32 13.13 -14.60
N ALA A 75 -4.11 12.83 -15.89
CA ALA A 75 -2.94 13.34 -16.57
C ALA A 75 -3.03 14.87 -16.47
N GLY A 76 -2.04 15.49 -15.82
CA GLY A 76 -2.05 16.94 -15.64
C GLY A 76 -2.39 17.64 -16.95
N SER A 77 -3.33 18.57 -16.92
CA SER A 77 -3.60 19.48 -18.02
C SER A 77 -2.37 20.37 -18.19
N GLY A 78 -1.39 19.87 -18.94
CA GLY A 78 -0.27 20.64 -19.46
C GLY A 78 -0.73 21.64 -20.52
#